data_AF-A0A316UGW7-F1
#
_entry.id   AF-A0A316UGW7-F1
#
_cell.length_a   1.000
_cell.length_b   1.000
_cell.length_c   1.000
_cell.angle_alpha   90.00
_cell.angle_beta   90.00
_cell.angle_gamma   90.00
#
_symmetry.space_group_name_H-M   'P 1'
#
loop_
_entity.id
_entity.type
_entity.pdbx_description
1 polymer ?
#
loop_
_entity_poly.entity_id
_entity_poly.type
_entity_poly.pdbx_seq_one_letter_code
_entity_poly.pdbx_strand_id
1 'polypeptide(L)'
;PDVDDANCRLLGPFALVVQALMGILVVGTLVWKRQRERPRRPWKIWLLDITKQMLGQLFVHTLNVLLSNFVANVGDENPCSLYFLNILVDTTAGVAIIYATLRATTHFLTTVMGLKGCVSGQYTDGTKRGRGKASRPRLSYWSKQLGMYFFALFIMKVIVTLLFVLFPFLFALGRWLLGLFGEAKNVQVLFVMCIFPLLMNTMQFWLVDSLLR
;
A
#
# COMPACT_ATOMS: atom_id res chain seq x y z
N PRO A 1 -7.06 -35.30 13.02
CA PRO A 1 -7.76 -34.21 13.72
C PRO A 1 -8.19 -33.18 12.68
N ASP A 2 -9.44 -33.29 12.26
CA ASP A 2 -10.11 -32.37 11.36
C ASP A 2 -9.98 -30.95 11.90
N VAL A 3 -9.42 -30.07 11.08
CA VAL A 3 -9.30 -28.66 11.40
C VAL A 3 -10.70 -28.08 11.21
N ASP A 4 -11.40 -27.82 12.31
CA ASP A 4 -12.69 -27.15 12.33
C ASP A 4 -12.64 -25.83 11.51
N ASP A 5 -13.25 -25.86 10.33
CA ASP A 5 -13.45 -24.71 9.42
C ASP A 5 -14.26 -23.56 10.06
N ALA A 6 -14.85 -23.77 11.24
CA ALA A 6 -15.69 -22.80 11.92
C ALA A 6 -14.93 -21.62 12.57
N ASN A 7 -13.60 -21.71 12.75
CA ASN A 7 -12.81 -20.69 13.44
C ASN A 7 -11.82 -19.92 12.55
N CYS A 8 -11.81 -20.13 11.24
CA CYS A 8 -10.97 -19.36 10.31
C CYS A 8 -11.58 -17.99 9.98
N ARG A 9 -11.90 -17.19 11.02
CA ARG A 9 -12.34 -15.80 10.83
C ARG A 9 -11.12 -14.91 10.67
N LEU A 10 -10.68 -14.77 9.43
CA LEU A 10 -9.70 -13.77 8.98
C LEU A 10 -10.13 -12.31 9.30
N LEU A 11 -11.39 -12.10 9.72
CA LEU A 11 -12.03 -10.83 10.08
C LEU A 11 -12.74 -10.91 11.46
N GLY A 12 -12.11 -11.51 12.47
CA GLY A 12 -12.62 -11.45 13.85
C GLY A 12 -12.52 -10.03 14.45
N PRO A 13 -13.29 -9.69 15.51
CA PRO A 13 -13.16 -8.42 16.23
C PRO A 13 -11.72 -8.12 16.69
N PHE A 14 -10.97 -9.18 17.04
CA PHE A 14 -9.55 -9.09 17.36
C PHE A 14 -8.70 -8.59 16.19
N ALA A 15 -8.94 -9.06 14.97
CA ALA A 15 -8.23 -8.62 13.78
C ALA A 15 -8.49 -7.14 13.46
N LEU A 16 -9.72 -6.66 13.67
CA LEU A 16 -10.07 -5.24 13.52
C LEU A 16 -9.32 -4.35 14.51
N VAL A 17 -9.20 -4.78 15.77
CA VAL A 17 -8.41 -4.07 16.78
C VAL A 17 -6.94 -4.01 16.38
N VAL A 18 -6.36 -5.13 15.97
CA VAL A 18 -4.96 -5.20 15.52
C VAL A 18 -4.73 -4.30 14.30
N GLN A 19 -5.61 -4.36 13.28
CA GLN A 19 -5.53 -3.50 12.10
C GLN A 19 -5.65 -2.01 12.45
N ALA A 20 -6.54 -1.65 13.38
CA ALA A 20 -6.67 -0.27 13.84
C ALA A 20 -5.40 0.21 14.56
N LEU A 21 -4.83 -0.62 15.44
CA LEU A 21 -3.57 -0.32 16.13
C LEU A 21 -2.41 -0.15 15.14
N MET A 22 -2.29 -1.05 14.16
CA MET A 22 -1.30 -0.93 13.09
C MET A 22 -1.49 0.36 12.29
N GLY A 23 -2.74 0.72 11.96
CA GLY A 23 -3.06 1.98 11.29
C GLY A 23 -2.64 3.21 12.10
N ILE A 24 -2.88 3.21 13.41
CA ILE A 24 -2.44 4.28 14.32
C ILE A 24 -0.91 4.39 14.32
N LEU A 25 -0.20 3.26 14.42
CA LEU A 25 1.26 3.25 14.39
C LEU A 25 1.79 3.80 13.07
N VAL A 26 1.27 3.33 11.93
CA VAL A 26 1.67 3.81 10.60
C VAL A 26 1.44 5.32 10.47
N VAL A 27 0.25 5.82 10.80
CA VAL A 27 -0.04 7.27 10.74
C VAL A 27 0.87 8.05 11.70
N GLY A 28 1.13 7.50 12.89
CA GLY A 28 2.09 8.06 13.86
C GLY A 28 3.49 8.22 13.28
N THR A 29 4.00 7.21 12.56
CA THR A 29 5.31 7.30 11.90
C THR A 29 5.35 8.39 10.83
N LEU A 30 4.27 8.60 10.08
CA LEU A 30 4.16 9.66 9.06
C LEU A 30 4.07 11.05 9.68
N VAL A 31 3.38 11.20 10.82
CA VAL A 31 3.38 12.44 11.61
C VAL A 31 4.78 12.75 12.13
N TRP A 32 5.47 11.74 12.66
CA TRP A 32 6.85 11.89 13.14
C TRP A 32 7.81 12.27 12.00
N LYS A 33 7.70 11.62 10.83
CA LYS A 33 8.45 11.96 9.62
C LYS A 33 8.24 13.43 9.27
N ARG A 34 6.98 13.89 9.19
CA ARG A 34 6.63 15.29 8.90
C ARG A 34 7.28 16.27 9.88
N GLN A 35 7.35 15.96 11.17
CA GLN A 35 7.97 16.84 12.16
C GLN A 35 9.48 17.06 11.92
N ARG A 36 10.14 16.06 11.35
CA ARG A 36 11.57 16.09 10.98
C ARG A 36 11.85 16.69 9.61
N GLU A 37 10.84 16.86 8.76
CA GLU A 37 11.01 17.48 7.44
C GLU A 37 11.44 18.95 7.55
N ARG A 38 12.43 19.35 6.74
CA ARG A 38 12.84 20.74 6.55
C ARG A 38 12.80 21.11 5.06
N PRO A 39 12.00 22.11 4.64
CA PRO A 39 10.94 22.79 5.40
C PRO A 39 9.74 21.87 5.68
N ARG A 40 8.99 22.15 6.75
CA ARG A 40 7.81 21.34 7.16
C ARG A 40 6.65 21.52 6.18
N ARG A 41 6.09 20.42 5.68
CA ARG A 41 4.91 20.45 4.80
C ARG A 41 3.67 21.02 5.52
N PRO A 42 2.89 21.91 4.88
CA PRO A 42 1.63 22.41 5.44
C PRO A 42 0.64 21.27 5.75
N TRP A 43 -0.04 21.34 6.89
CA TRP A 43 -0.97 20.30 7.35
C TRP A 43 -2.04 19.92 6.32
N LYS A 44 -2.55 20.90 5.56
CA LYS A 44 -3.58 20.65 4.53
C LYS A 44 -3.06 19.78 3.38
N ILE A 45 -1.83 20.02 2.94
CA ILE A 45 -1.20 19.24 1.86
C ILE A 45 -0.88 17.85 2.37
N TRP A 46 -0.28 17.76 3.56
CA TRP A 46 0.01 16.48 4.19
C TRP A 46 -1.25 15.63 4.38
N LEU A 47 -2.35 16.21 4.87
CA LEU A 47 -3.61 15.49 5.04
C LEU A 47 -4.13 14.96 3.70
N LEU A 48 -4.04 15.76 2.63
CA LEU A 48 -4.42 15.32 1.29
C LEU A 48 -3.56 14.16 0.78
N ASP A 49 -2.29 14.05 1.18
CA ASP A 49 -1.41 12.94 0.81
C ASP A 49 -1.70 11.68 1.63
N ILE A 50 -1.92 11.84 2.94
CA ILE A 50 -2.34 10.75 3.80
C ILE A 50 -3.68 10.17 3.36
N THR A 51 -4.66 11.00 3.00
CA THR A 51 -5.95 10.49 2.52
C THR A 51 -5.80 9.69 1.22
N LYS A 52 -4.91 10.09 0.29
CA LYS A 52 -4.61 9.26 -0.90
C LYS A 52 -4.04 7.91 -0.52
N GLN A 53 -3.09 7.89 0.41
CA GLN A 53 -2.43 6.66 0.86
C GLN A 53 -3.41 5.72 1.56
N MET A 54 -4.28 6.23 2.44
CA MET A 54 -5.33 5.44 3.11
C MET A 54 -6.34 4.87 2.11
N LEU A 55 -6.81 5.69 1.17
CA LEU A 55 -7.70 5.22 0.11
C LEU A 55 -7.03 4.17 -0.79
N GLY A 56 -5.74 4.33 -1.08
CA GLY A 56 -4.96 3.35 -1.84
C GLY A 56 -4.78 2.03 -1.11
N GLN A 57 -4.54 2.07 0.21
CA GLN A 57 -4.45 0.85 1.02
C GLN A 57 -5.78 0.10 1.06
N LEU A 58 -6.89 0.84 1.20
CA LEU A 58 -8.23 0.25 1.12
C LEU A 58 -8.44 -0.41 -0.25
N PHE A 59 -8.03 0.25 -1.33
CA PHE A 59 -8.14 -0.29 -2.68
C PHE A 59 -7.33 -1.58 -2.87
N VAL A 60 -6.05 -1.59 -2.47
CA VAL A 60 -5.20 -2.80 -2.55
C VAL A 60 -5.74 -3.91 -1.64
N HIS A 61 -6.21 -3.59 -0.44
CA HIS A 61 -6.80 -4.59 0.46
C HIS A 61 -8.02 -5.26 -0.18
N THR A 62 -8.92 -4.48 -0.77
CA THR A 62 -10.08 -5.02 -1.51
C THR A 62 -9.64 -5.90 -2.66
N LEU A 63 -8.65 -5.49 -3.47
CA LEU A 63 -8.12 -6.32 -4.55
C LEU A 63 -7.50 -7.62 -4.04
N ASN A 64 -6.75 -7.58 -2.93
CA ASN A 64 -6.17 -8.75 -2.31
C ASN A 64 -7.23 -9.76 -1.83
N VAL A 65 -8.33 -9.28 -1.25
CA VAL A 65 -9.46 -10.13 -0.82
C VAL A 65 -10.18 -10.75 -2.03
N LEU A 66 -10.43 -9.97 -3.08
CA LEU A 66 -11.04 -10.50 -4.30
C LEU A 66 -10.17 -11.58 -4.97
N LEU A 67 -8.85 -11.33 -5.02
CA LEU A 67 -7.89 -12.29 -5.57
C LEU A 67 -7.76 -13.53 -4.71
N SER A 68 -7.74 -13.42 -3.37
CA SER A 68 -7.68 -14.59 -2.50
C SER A 68 -8.90 -15.50 -2.69
N ASN A 69 -10.10 -14.92 -2.88
CA ASN A 69 -11.30 -15.71 -3.18
C ASN A 69 -11.19 -16.44 -4.52
N PHE A 70 -10.55 -15.83 -5.52
CA PHE A 70 -10.34 -16.47 -6.81
C PHE A 70 -9.27 -17.58 -6.74
N VAL A 71 -8.14 -17.32 -6.08
CA VAL A 71 -7.01 -18.25 -5.99
C VAL A 71 -7.31 -19.43 -5.07
N ALA A 72 -8.08 -19.23 -3.99
CA ALA A 72 -8.53 -20.32 -3.11
C ALA A 72 -9.34 -21.40 -3.85
N ASN A 73 -10.00 -21.05 -4.96
CA ASN A 73 -10.72 -22.02 -5.77
C ASN A 73 -9.81 -22.83 -6.72
N VAL A 74 -8.53 -22.47 -6.85
CA VAL A 74 -7.62 -22.96 -7.90
C VAL A 74 -6.41 -23.72 -7.33
N GLY A 75 -6.08 -23.59 -6.04
CA GLY A 75 -4.86 -24.21 -5.48
C GLY A 75 -4.93 -24.57 -4.00
N ASP A 76 -4.25 -25.66 -3.65
CA ASP A 76 -4.19 -26.27 -2.32
C ASP A 76 -2.98 -25.76 -1.51
N GLU A 77 -2.70 -24.46 -1.58
CA GLU A 77 -1.51 -23.84 -0.99
C GLU A 77 -1.78 -23.25 0.41
N ASN A 78 -0.75 -23.25 1.28
CA ASN A 78 -0.89 -22.76 2.66
C ASN A 78 -1.21 -21.24 2.68
N PRO A 79 -2.32 -20.82 3.30
CA PRO A 79 -2.77 -19.42 3.27
C PRO A 79 -1.80 -18.45 3.94
N CYS A 80 -1.05 -18.89 4.97
CA CYS A 80 -0.04 -18.06 5.63
C CYS A 80 1.15 -17.79 4.70
N SER A 81 1.55 -18.77 3.90
CA SER A 81 2.66 -18.62 2.95
C SER A 81 2.28 -17.68 1.81
N LEU A 82 1.07 -17.86 1.28
CA LEU A 82 0.53 -16.99 0.23
C LEU A 82 0.37 -15.54 0.73
N TYR A 83 -0.19 -15.36 1.93
CA TYR A 83 -0.33 -14.02 2.52
C TYR A 83 1.02 -13.34 2.79
N PHE A 84 1.98 -14.08 3.38
CA PHE A 84 3.33 -13.60 3.63
C PHE A 84 4.02 -13.13 2.35
N LEU A 85 4.03 -13.97 1.32
CA LEU A 85 4.65 -13.65 0.04
C LEU A 85 3.96 -12.49 -0.67
N ASN A 86 2.62 -12.45 -0.64
CA ASN A 86 1.86 -11.38 -1.25
C ASN A 86 2.24 -10.03 -0.62
N ILE A 87 2.30 -9.94 0.71
CA ILE A 87 2.77 -8.73 1.39
C ILE A 87 4.22 -8.43 1.06
N LEU A 88 5.10 -9.42 1.11
CA LEU A 88 6.53 -9.23 0.84
C LEU A 88 6.74 -8.64 -0.57
N VAL A 89 6.09 -9.20 -1.59
CA VAL A 89 6.25 -8.76 -2.98
C VAL A 89 5.52 -7.42 -3.23
N ASP A 90 4.30 -7.24 -2.72
CA ASP A 90 3.54 -5.98 -2.83
C ASP A 90 4.33 -4.79 -2.23
N THR A 91 4.97 -4.99 -1.08
CA THR A 91 5.69 -3.94 -0.35
C THR A 91 7.12 -3.71 -0.83
N THR A 92 7.70 -4.65 -1.61
CA THR A 92 9.05 -4.53 -2.17
C THR A 92 9.02 -4.20 -3.65
N ALA A 93 8.80 -5.20 -4.51
CA ALA A 93 8.69 -5.04 -5.96
C ALA A 93 7.51 -4.14 -6.33
N GLY A 94 6.40 -4.23 -5.59
CA GLY A 94 5.23 -3.40 -5.85
C GLY A 94 5.50 -1.91 -5.68
N VAL A 95 6.28 -1.48 -4.69
CA VAL A 95 6.68 -0.07 -4.53
C VAL A 95 7.51 0.42 -5.72
N ALA A 96 8.41 -0.41 -6.25
CA ALA A 96 9.18 -0.06 -7.45
C ALA A 96 8.29 0.07 -8.69
N ILE A 97 7.30 -0.83 -8.85
CA ILE A 97 6.32 -0.78 -9.95
C ILE A 97 5.42 0.46 -9.83
N ILE A 98 4.96 0.79 -8.62
CA ILE A 98 4.19 2.01 -8.35
C ILE A 98 4.99 3.24 -8.75
N TYR A 99 6.26 3.31 -8.34
CA TYR A 99 7.15 4.42 -8.71
C TYR A 99 7.29 4.57 -10.22
N ALA A 100 7.61 3.47 -10.92
CA ALA A 100 7.78 3.48 -12.37
C ALA A 100 6.48 3.90 -13.08
N THR A 101 5.35 3.34 -12.67
CA THR A 101 4.04 3.61 -13.29
C THR A 101 3.58 5.04 -13.04
N LEU A 102 3.74 5.56 -11.82
CA LEU A 102 3.46 6.96 -11.50
C LEU A 102 4.33 7.89 -12.32
N ARG A 103 5.64 7.63 -12.40
CA ARG A 103 6.57 8.47 -13.17
C ARG A 103 6.23 8.47 -14.66
N ALA A 104 5.95 7.30 -15.23
CA ALA A 104 5.54 7.17 -16.63
C ALA A 104 4.20 7.87 -16.90
N THR A 105 3.20 7.64 -16.05
CA THR A 105 1.86 8.24 -16.21
C THR A 105 1.93 9.76 -16.04
N THR A 106 2.59 10.27 -15.00
CA THR A 106 2.77 11.71 -14.82
C THR A 106 3.48 12.32 -16.03
N HIS A 107 4.60 11.73 -16.49
CA HIS A 107 5.31 12.22 -17.67
C HIS A 107 4.42 12.25 -18.92
N PHE A 108 3.66 11.19 -19.17
CA PHE A 108 2.74 11.12 -20.30
C PHE A 108 1.63 12.19 -20.20
N LEU A 109 0.95 12.30 -19.06
CA LEU A 109 -0.15 13.25 -18.87
C LEU A 109 0.33 14.71 -18.92
N THR A 110 1.51 15.01 -18.39
CA THR A 110 2.01 16.40 -18.34
C THR A 110 2.70 16.82 -19.63
N THR A 111 3.56 15.96 -20.20
CA THR A 111 4.40 16.32 -21.36
C THR A 111 3.67 16.09 -22.67
N VAL A 112 2.92 14.99 -22.80
CA VAL A 112 2.24 14.62 -24.05
C VAL A 112 0.86 15.27 -24.12
N MET A 113 0.08 15.18 -23.03
CA MET A 113 -1.29 15.72 -23.01
C MET A 113 -1.42 17.12 -22.41
N GLY A 114 -0.35 17.71 -21.87
CA GLY A 114 -0.36 19.09 -21.34
C GLY A 114 -1.28 19.30 -20.14
N LEU A 115 -1.68 18.24 -19.42
CA LEU A 115 -2.66 18.33 -18.34
C LEU A 115 -2.04 18.93 -17.07
N LYS A 116 -2.63 20.03 -16.59
CA LYS A 116 -2.25 20.65 -15.31
C LYS A 116 -2.84 19.88 -14.12
N GLY A 117 -2.06 19.81 -13.04
CA GLY A 117 -2.46 19.17 -11.77
C GLY A 117 -2.11 17.68 -11.64
N CYS A 118 -1.36 17.13 -12.60
CA CYS A 118 -0.91 15.72 -12.59
C CYS A 118 0.45 15.51 -11.88
N VAL A 119 1.06 16.58 -11.34
CA VAL A 119 2.31 16.48 -10.59
C VAL A 119 1.97 16.26 -9.11
N SER A 120 2.44 15.14 -8.55
CA SER A 120 2.28 14.81 -7.13
C SER A 120 2.80 15.93 -6.22
N GLY A 121 2.11 16.18 -5.11
CA GLY A 121 2.49 17.22 -4.14
C GLY A 121 2.11 18.65 -4.54
N GLN A 122 1.67 18.88 -5.79
CA GLN A 122 1.23 20.19 -6.28
C GLN A 122 -0.31 20.26 -6.37
N TYR A 123 -0.93 20.96 -5.42
CA TYR A 123 -2.40 21.12 -5.33
C TYR A 123 -2.90 22.53 -5.65
N THR A 124 -2.01 23.44 -6.07
CA THR A 124 -2.33 24.84 -6.31
C THR A 124 -1.74 25.31 -7.65
N ASP A 125 -2.44 26.21 -8.33
CA ASP A 125 -2.05 26.72 -9.66
C ASP A 125 -0.89 27.73 -9.63
N GLY A 126 -0.17 27.87 -8.52
CA GLY A 126 0.89 28.88 -8.36
C GLY A 126 0.42 30.35 -8.37
N THR A 127 -0.85 30.62 -8.64
CA THR A 127 -1.45 31.96 -8.58
C THR A 127 -1.50 32.43 -7.13
N LYS A 128 -0.57 33.32 -6.75
CA LYS A 128 -0.62 34.06 -5.49
C LYS A 128 -1.80 35.03 -5.56
N ARG A 129 -2.94 34.69 -4.96
CA ARG A 129 -3.97 35.69 -4.66
C ARG A 129 -3.37 36.67 -3.64
N GLY A 130 -3.54 37.98 -3.86
CA GLY A 130 -2.82 39.06 -3.16
C GLY A 130 -2.71 38.95 -1.62
N ARG A 131 -1.70 39.66 -1.08
CA ARG A 131 -1.27 39.70 0.34
C ARG A 131 -1.07 38.31 0.97
N GLY A 132 -0.01 37.61 0.52
CA GLY A 132 0.68 36.57 1.30
C GLY A 132 -0.11 35.29 1.67
N LYS A 133 -1.38 35.14 1.27
CA LYS A 133 -2.19 33.98 1.63
C LYS A 133 -2.07 32.89 0.57
N ALA A 134 -1.51 31.75 0.95
CA ALA A 134 -1.42 30.58 0.08
C ALA A 134 -2.81 30.19 -0.46
N SER A 135 -2.91 30.03 -1.78
CA SER A 135 -4.14 29.64 -2.47
C SER A 135 -4.68 28.30 -1.97
N ARG A 136 -6.01 28.17 -1.88
CA ARG A 136 -6.67 26.95 -1.38
C ARG A 136 -6.35 25.76 -2.31
N PRO A 137 -6.03 24.57 -1.76
CA PRO A 137 -5.77 23.39 -2.59
C PRO A 137 -7.02 23.02 -3.37
N ARG A 138 -6.87 22.75 -4.67
CA ARG A 138 -7.99 22.39 -5.54
C ARG A 138 -8.27 20.90 -5.45
N LEU A 139 -9.49 20.55 -5.08
CA LEU A 139 -9.93 19.16 -4.97
C LEU A 139 -9.86 18.43 -6.33
N SER A 140 -10.02 19.14 -7.44
CA SER A 140 -9.86 18.58 -8.80
C SER A 140 -8.44 18.07 -9.08
N TYR A 141 -7.40 18.70 -8.53
CA TYR A 141 -6.02 18.21 -8.71
C TYR A 141 -5.75 17.01 -7.82
N TRP A 142 -6.29 17.05 -6.61
CA TRP A 142 -6.25 15.89 -5.71
C TRP A 142 -6.94 14.66 -6.32
N SER A 143 -8.12 14.81 -6.93
CA SER A 143 -8.84 13.67 -7.52
C SER A 143 -8.12 13.11 -8.76
N LYS A 144 -7.51 13.96 -9.59
CA LYS A 144 -6.64 13.50 -10.70
C LYS A 144 -5.43 12.71 -10.19
N GLN A 145 -4.78 13.20 -9.13
CA GLN A 145 -3.65 12.51 -8.51
C GLN A 145 -4.06 11.20 -7.83
N LEU A 146 -5.22 11.17 -7.18
CA LEU A 146 -5.80 9.94 -6.64
C LEU A 146 -6.09 8.92 -7.74
N GLY A 147 -6.66 9.35 -8.87
CA GLY A 147 -6.94 8.49 -10.01
C GLY A 147 -5.67 7.87 -10.61
N MET A 148 -4.60 8.67 -10.81
CA MET A 148 -3.30 8.14 -11.25
C MET A 148 -2.70 7.17 -10.24
N TYR A 149 -2.86 7.46 -8.95
CA TYR A 149 -2.38 6.58 -7.89
C TYR A 149 -3.12 5.24 -7.89
N PHE A 150 -4.45 5.24 -8.00
CA PHE A 150 -5.24 4.02 -8.15
C PHE A 150 -4.88 3.23 -9.39
N PHE A 151 -4.65 3.91 -10.52
CA PHE A 151 -4.16 3.26 -11.74
C PHE A 151 -2.79 2.59 -11.51
N ALA A 152 -1.85 3.28 -10.88
CA ALA A 152 -0.54 2.70 -10.55
C ALA A 152 -0.64 1.51 -9.59
N LEU A 153 -1.53 1.57 -8.59
CA LEU A 153 -1.80 0.46 -7.68
C LEU A 153 -2.42 -0.74 -8.40
N PHE A 154 -3.34 -0.50 -9.33
CA PHE A 154 -3.96 -1.54 -10.12
C PHE A 154 -2.93 -2.24 -11.02
N ILE A 155 -2.11 -1.47 -11.75
CA ILE A 155 -1.03 -2.02 -12.59
C ILE A 155 -0.03 -2.81 -11.74
N MET A 156 0.37 -2.26 -10.59
CA MET A 156 1.20 -2.98 -9.63
C MET A 156 0.59 -4.32 -9.25
N LYS A 157 -0.69 -4.34 -8.85
CA LYS A 157 -1.37 -5.56 -8.41
C LYS A 157 -1.42 -6.60 -9.53
N VAL A 158 -1.77 -6.18 -10.75
CA VAL A 158 -1.82 -7.07 -11.92
C VAL A 158 -0.44 -7.67 -12.20
N ILE A 159 0.63 -6.88 -12.19
CA ILE A 159 1.99 -7.36 -12.44
C ILE A 159 2.44 -8.33 -11.35
N VAL A 160 2.23 -8.02 -10.08
CA VAL A 160 2.60 -8.90 -8.96
C VAL A 160 1.81 -10.22 -9.02
N THR A 161 0.51 -10.17 -9.32
CA THR A 161 -0.31 -11.38 -9.48
C THR A 161 0.16 -12.22 -10.66
N LEU A 162 0.47 -11.60 -11.81
CA LEU A 162 1.03 -12.30 -12.96
C LEU A 162 2.36 -12.97 -12.60
N LEU A 163 3.21 -12.28 -11.83
CA LEU A 163 4.49 -12.81 -11.37
C LEU A 163 4.30 -14.07 -10.53
N PHE A 164 3.33 -14.11 -9.62
CA PHE A 164 3.02 -15.33 -8.86
C PHE A 164 2.54 -16.50 -9.73
N VAL A 165 1.73 -16.22 -10.76
CA VAL A 165 1.25 -17.24 -11.70
C VAL A 165 2.39 -17.78 -12.57
N LEU A 166 3.29 -16.91 -13.02
CA LEU A 166 4.42 -17.29 -13.88
C LEU A 166 5.57 -17.97 -13.12
N PHE A 167 5.78 -17.60 -11.86
CA PHE A 167 6.91 -18.06 -11.05
C PHE A 167 6.45 -18.79 -9.78
N PRO A 168 5.95 -20.03 -9.92
CA PRO A 168 5.45 -20.81 -8.77
C PRO A 168 6.55 -21.14 -7.75
N PHE A 169 7.84 -21.07 -8.14
CA PHE A 169 8.96 -21.28 -7.20
C PHE A 169 8.95 -20.29 -6.02
N LEU A 170 8.31 -19.12 -6.17
CA LEU A 170 8.18 -18.16 -5.08
C LEU A 170 7.41 -18.73 -3.89
N PHE A 171 6.42 -19.60 -4.13
CA PHE A 171 5.71 -20.31 -3.06
C PHE A 171 6.66 -21.22 -2.26
N ALA A 172 7.58 -21.90 -2.95
CA ALA A 172 8.61 -22.71 -2.30
C ALA A 172 9.57 -21.84 -1.46
N LEU A 173 9.95 -20.67 -1.95
CA LEU A 173 10.76 -19.71 -1.19
C LEU A 173 10.03 -19.22 0.08
N GLY A 174 8.72 -18.93 -0.01
CA GLY A 174 7.91 -18.55 1.14
C GLY A 174 7.80 -19.66 2.18
N ARG A 175 7.56 -20.91 1.74
CA ARG A 175 7.55 -22.08 2.64
C ARG A 175 8.90 -22.29 3.32
N TRP A 176 10.00 -22.12 2.59
CA TRP A 176 11.35 -22.22 3.14
C TRP A 176 11.63 -21.13 4.18
N LEU A 177 11.31 -19.86 3.87
CA LEU A 177 11.45 -18.75 4.80
C LEU A 177 10.63 -18.94 6.07
N LEU A 178 9.40 -19.45 5.95
CA LEU A 178 8.54 -19.71 7.09
C LEU A 178 8.98 -20.93 7.91
N GLY A 179 9.61 -21.91 7.27
CA GLY A 179 10.22 -23.06 7.95
C GLY A 179 11.32 -22.67 8.93
N LEU A 180 11.94 -21.49 8.78
CA LEU A 180 12.94 -20.97 9.72
C LEU A 180 12.36 -20.67 11.11
N PHE A 181 11.04 -20.46 11.24
CA PHE A 181 10.37 -20.20 12.53
C PHE A 181 10.02 -21.49 13.31
N GLY A 182 10.34 -22.67 12.77
CA GLY A 182 10.16 -23.97 13.43
C GLY A 182 8.69 -24.40 13.58
N GLU A 183 8.43 -25.41 14.42
CA GLU A 183 7.09 -25.98 14.64
C GLU A 183 6.15 -25.11 15.49
N ALA A 184 6.60 -23.94 15.95
CA ALA A 184 5.81 -23.04 16.77
C ALA A 184 4.75 -22.27 15.94
N LYS A 185 3.68 -22.96 15.54
CA LYS A 185 2.58 -22.41 14.71
C LYS A 185 2.04 -21.07 15.23
N ASN A 186 1.93 -20.91 16.56
CA ASN A 186 1.44 -19.66 17.17
C ASN A 186 2.38 -18.47 16.92
N VAL A 187 3.69 -18.71 16.99
CA VAL A 187 4.71 -17.67 16.75
C VAL A 187 4.74 -17.30 15.27
N GLN A 188 4.64 -18.30 14.38
CA GLN A 188 4.56 -18.08 12.94
C GLN A 188 3.35 -17.21 12.57
N VAL A 189 2.16 -17.52 13.11
CA VAL A 189 0.95 -16.74 12.87
C VAL A 189 1.10 -15.30 13.38
N LEU A 190 1.62 -15.10 14.60
CA LEU A 190 1.87 -13.76 15.14
C LEU A 190 2.83 -12.96 14.26
N PHE A 191 3.91 -13.59 13.78
CA PHE A 191 4.88 -12.96 12.90
C PHE A 191 4.26 -12.58 11.55
N VAL A 192 3.62 -13.53 10.87
CA VAL A 192 3.08 -13.36 9.50
C VAL A 192 1.88 -12.43 9.45
N MET A 193 1.02 -12.44 10.46
CA MET A 193 -0.22 -11.65 10.44
C MET A 193 -0.09 -10.29 11.14
N CYS A 194 0.88 -10.11 12.04
CA CYS A 194 1.01 -8.86 12.80
C CYS A 194 2.37 -8.17 12.59
N ILE A 195 3.46 -8.81 13.01
CA ILE A 195 4.78 -8.16 13.06
C ILE A 195 5.29 -7.81 11.66
N PHE A 196 5.32 -8.79 10.76
CA PHE A 196 5.85 -8.62 9.42
C PHE A 196 5.01 -7.63 8.59
N PRO A 197 3.67 -7.73 8.54
CA PRO A 197 2.84 -6.73 7.87
C PRO A 197 2.99 -5.33 8.45
N LEU A 198 3.17 -5.19 9.78
CA LEU A 198 3.35 -3.88 10.39
C LEU A 198 4.63 -3.22 9.88
N LEU A 199 5.75 -3.95 9.89
CA LEU A 199 7.03 -3.45 9.43
C LEU A 199 7.01 -3.13 7.94
N MET A 200 6.55 -4.08 7.10
CA MET A 200 6.56 -3.93 5.65
C MET A 200 5.58 -2.85 5.17
N ASN A 201 4.38 -2.77 5.73
CA ASN A 201 3.45 -1.69 5.38
C ASN A 201 3.99 -0.35 5.86
N THR A 202 4.54 -0.25 7.07
CA THR A 202 5.16 1.00 7.54
C THR A 202 6.26 1.48 6.59
N MET A 203 7.14 0.57 6.15
CA MET A 203 8.16 0.87 5.15
C MET A 203 7.53 1.32 3.82
N GLN A 204 6.51 0.60 3.32
CA GLN A 204 5.78 0.97 2.11
C GLN A 204 5.17 2.37 2.21
N PHE A 205 4.42 2.68 3.26
CA PHE A 205 3.82 4.00 3.48
C PHE A 205 4.91 5.08 3.55
N TRP A 206 6.03 4.80 4.21
CA TRP A 206 7.13 5.74 4.32
C TRP A 206 7.80 6.03 2.97
N LEU A 207 7.99 5.01 2.14
CA LEU A 207 8.53 5.12 0.78
C LEU A 207 7.55 5.84 -0.14
N VAL A 208 6.29 5.42 -0.19
CA VAL A 208 5.26 6.03 -1.03
C VAL A 208 5.04 7.50 -0.65
N ASP A 209 5.05 7.84 0.64
CA ASP A 209 4.98 9.23 1.09
C ASP A 209 6.16 10.07 0.58
N SER A 210 7.37 9.48 0.50
CA SER A 210 8.53 10.13 -0.14
C SER A 210 8.35 10.30 -1.65
N LEU A 211 7.63 9.39 -2.32
CA LEU A 211 7.36 9.47 -3.77
C LEU A 211 6.24 10.47 -4.12
N LEU A 212 5.26 10.63 -3.24
CA LEU A 212 4.16 11.59 -3.41
C LEU A 212 4.58 13.03 -3.09
N ARG A 213 5.84 13.23 -2.70
CA ARG A 213 6.43 14.54 -2.46
C ARG A 213 7.12 15.13 -3.67
#